data_AF-A0A954L1R5-F1
#
_entry.id   AF-A0A954L1R5-F1
#
_cell.length_a   1.000
_cell.length_b   1.000
_cell.length_c   1.000
_cell.angle_alpha   90.00
_cell.angle_beta   90.00
_cell.angle_gamma   90.00
#
_symmetry.space_group_name_H-M   'P 1'
#
loop_
_entity.id
_entity.type
_entity.pdbx_description
1 polymer ?
#
loop_
_entity_poly.entity_id
_entity_poly.type
_entity_poly.pdbx_seq_one_letter_code
_entity_poly.pdbx_strand_id
1 'polypeptide(L)'
;MKSPSLKRLEEIVRERTVGAAERDRRNRYIADSVFATSPYLRDAAFTQFHPDDIRLLYELYDENYFAGSLRNCLGRDQITFRLSRRMTKAGGKTTRWSDPRRKREPWYEIAV
;
A
#
# COMPACT_ATOMS: atom_id res chain seq x y z
N MET A 1 -6.61 11.55 -22.19
CA MET A 1 -5.60 10.50 -22.41
C MET A 1 -5.10 10.04 -21.03
N LYS A 2 -5.23 8.76 -20.66
CA LYS A 2 -4.71 8.28 -19.35
C LYS A 2 -3.19 8.46 -19.29
N SER A 3 -2.65 8.86 -18.14
CA SER A 3 -1.20 8.97 -17.96
C SER A 3 -0.52 7.62 -18.24
N PRO A 4 0.72 7.60 -18.77
CA PRO A 4 1.44 6.35 -19.06
C PRO A 4 1.57 5.43 -17.83
N SER A 5 1.72 6.02 -16.64
CA SER A 5 1.78 5.28 -15.38
C SER A 5 0.48 4.53 -15.07
N LEU A 6 -0.69 5.16 -15.28
CA LEU A 6 -1.98 4.55 -15.02
C LEU A 6 -2.27 3.39 -15.98
N LYS A 7 -1.89 3.50 -17.25
CA LYS A 7 -2.04 2.41 -18.23
C LYS A 7 -1.24 1.16 -17.81
N ARG A 8 0.03 1.35 -17.43
CA ARG A 8 0.89 0.27 -16.94
C ARG A 8 0.31 -0.43 -15.71
N LEU A 9 -0.26 0.34 -14.77
CA LEU A 9 -0.92 -0.23 -13.60
C LEU A 9 -2.14 -1.07 -13.98
N GLU A 10 -2.97 -0.58 -14.91
CA GLU A 10 -4.14 -1.33 -15.40
C GLU A 10 -3.75 -2.65 -16.07
N GLU A 11 -2.67 -2.66 -16.87
CA GLU A 11 -2.11 -3.88 -17.48
C GLU A 11 -1.64 -4.88 -16.40
N ILE A 12 -0.85 -4.42 -15.42
CA ILE A 12 -0.40 -5.27 -14.31
C ILE A 12 -1.59 -5.90 -13.58
N VAL A 13 -2.62 -5.11 -13.25
CA VAL A 13 -3.79 -5.61 -12.51
C VAL A 13 -4.62 -6.60 -13.33
N ARG A 14 -4.74 -6.39 -14.65
CA ARG A 14 -5.56 -7.25 -15.52
C ARG A 14 -4.87 -8.55 -15.89
N GLU A 15 -3.59 -8.50 -16.17
CA GLU A 15 -2.89 -9.59 -16.86
C GLU A 15 -1.96 -10.38 -15.94
N ARG A 16 -1.48 -9.77 -14.84
CA ARG A 16 -0.50 -10.41 -13.97
C ARG A 16 -1.19 -11.31 -12.96
N THR A 17 -1.12 -12.62 -13.23
CA THR A 17 -1.40 -13.64 -12.22
C THR A 17 -0.11 -14.06 -11.55
N VAL A 18 -0.08 -14.08 -10.21
CA VAL A 18 1.06 -14.58 -9.43
C VAL A 18 0.70 -15.94 -8.85
N GLY A 19 1.44 -16.98 -9.25
CA GLY A 19 1.23 -18.34 -8.73
C GLY A 19 1.50 -18.44 -7.23
N ALA A 20 0.90 -19.43 -6.57
CA ALA A 20 0.95 -19.58 -5.11
C ALA A 20 2.40 -19.58 -4.55
N ALA A 21 3.30 -20.38 -5.14
CA ALA A 21 4.69 -20.46 -4.68
C ALA A 21 5.44 -19.12 -4.78
N GLU A 22 5.21 -18.37 -5.86
CA GLU A 22 5.84 -17.05 -6.04
C GLU A 22 5.24 -16.01 -5.10
N ARG A 23 3.92 -16.07 -4.86
CA ARG A 23 3.24 -15.22 -3.87
C ARG A 23 3.80 -15.47 -2.48
N ASP A 24 3.98 -16.73 -2.09
CA ASP A 24 4.51 -17.10 -0.78
C ASP A 24 5.96 -16.64 -0.62
N ARG A 25 6.78 -16.77 -1.67
CA ARG A 25 8.15 -16.24 -1.69
C ARG A 25 8.19 -14.72 -1.50
N ARG A 26 7.37 -13.98 -2.25
CA ARG A 26 7.28 -12.51 -2.14
C ARG A 26 6.77 -12.08 -0.78
N ASN A 27 5.72 -12.73 -0.27
CA ASN A 27 5.15 -12.39 1.03
C ASN A 27 6.13 -12.65 2.16
N ARG A 28 6.92 -13.73 2.09
CA ARG A 28 8.00 -13.98 3.04
C ARG A 28 9.06 -12.88 2.98
N TYR A 29 9.53 -12.54 1.78
CA TYR A 29 10.48 -11.45 1.60
C TYR A 29 9.97 -10.12 2.17
N ILE A 30 8.71 -9.77 1.91
CA ILE A 30 8.08 -8.57 2.45
C ILE A 30 8.04 -8.63 3.98
N ALA A 31 7.60 -9.74 4.57
CA ALA A 31 7.54 -9.90 6.03
C ALA A 31 8.93 -9.76 6.68
N ASP A 32 9.94 -10.45 6.14
CA ASP A 32 11.32 -10.38 6.63
C ASP A 32 11.87 -8.95 6.52
N SER A 33 11.57 -8.26 5.42
CA SER A 33 11.97 -6.86 5.20
C SER A 33 11.31 -5.90 6.20
N VAL A 34 10.03 -6.12 6.51
CA VAL A 34 9.32 -5.33 7.53
C VAL A 34 9.95 -5.54 8.90
N PHE A 35 10.18 -6.79 9.31
CA PHE A 35 10.76 -7.08 10.63
C PHE A 35 12.21 -6.58 10.78
N ALA A 36 12.96 -6.55 9.68
CA ALA A 36 14.32 -6.01 9.67
C ALA A 36 14.36 -4.47 9.72
N THR A 37 13.33 -3.80 9.20
CA THR A 37 13.36 -2.33 8.99
C THR A 37 12.53 -1.57 10.01
N SER A 38 11.41 -2.14 10.45
CA SER A 38 10.49 -1.45 11.36
C SER A 38 11.10 -1.32 12.76
N PRO A 39 11.04 -0.12 13.38
CA PRO A 39 11.42 0.03 14.78
C PRO A 39 10.36 -0.54 15.75
N TYR A 40 9.14 -0.79 15.27
CA TYR A 40 7.97 -1.20 16.08
C TYR A 40 7.60 -2.69 15.89
N LEU A 41 7.78 -3.23 14.68
CA LEU A 41 7.49 -4.62 14.34
C LEU A 41 8.78 -5.41 14.21
N ARG A 42 9.05 -6.28 15.18
CA ARG A 42 10.27 -7.10 15.19
C ARG A 42 10.02 -8.57 14.88
N ASP A 43 8.78 -9.01 15.02
CA ASP A 43 8.37 -10.39 14.75
C ASP A 43 6.85 -10.47 14.50
N ALA A 44 6.37 -11.67 14.18
CA ALA A 44 4.98 -11.94 13.86
C ALA A 44 4.02 -11.90 15.07
N ALA A 45 4.52 -11.96 16.30
CA ALA A 45 3.77 -11.85 17.54
C ALA A 45 3.77 -10.41 18.08
N PHE A 46 3.65 -9.44 17.17
CA PHE A 46 3.70 -8.03 17.52
C PHE A 46 2.53 -7.59 18.41
N THR A 47 2.85 -6.74 19.40
CA THR A 47 1.88 -6.11 20.32
C THR A 47 1.72 -4.61 20.08
N GLN A 48 2.58 -4.06 19.23
CA GLN A 48 2.58 -2.66 18.80
C GLN A 48 2.69 -2.62 17.29
N PHE A 49 2.06 -1.61 16.69
CA PHE A 49 2.02 -1.41 15.25
C PHE A 49 1.83 0.09 15.03
N HIS A 50 2.58 0.70 14.12
CA HIS A 50 2.62 2.14 13.88
C HIS A 50 2.13 2.45 12.44
N PRO A 51 1.56 3.63 12.16
CA PRO A 51 1.18 4.00 10.80
C PRO A 51 2.33 3.92 9.78
N ASP A 52 3.57 4.16 10.22
CA ASP A 52 4.76 4.02 9.37
C ASP A 52 5.01 2.57 8.93
N ASP A 53 4.54 1.58 9.69
CA ASP A 53 4.63 0.18 9.29
C ASP A 53 3.66 -0.14 8.15
N ILE A 54 2.46 0.48 8.15
CA ILE A 54 1.53 0.40 7.02
C ILE A 54 2.17 1.03 5.78
N ARG A 55 2.83 2.18 5.94
CA ARG A 55 3.54 2.84 4.86
C ARG A 55 4.64 1.93 4.29
N LEU A 56 5.46 1.35 5.15
CA LEU A 56 6.53 0.43 4.75
C LEU A 56 5.96 -0.79 4.01
N LEU A 57 4.89 -1.40 4.55
CA LEU A 57 4.19 -2.50 3.88
C LEU A 57 3.69 -2.08 2.51
N TYR A 58 3.05 -0.92 2.39
CA TYR A 58 2.57 -0.40 1.11
C TYR A 58 3.71 -0.26 0.09
N GLU A 59 4.84 0.34 0.49
CA GLU A 59 6.01 0.53 -0.38
C GLU A 59 6.57 -0.83 -0.84
N LEU A 60 6.74 -1.79 0.07
CA LEU A 60 7.23 -3.14 -0.25
C LEU A 60 6.26 -3.92 -1.16
N TYR A 61 4.95 -3.82 -0.93
CA TYR A 61 3.95 -4.44 -1.82
C TYR A 61 3.97 -3.81 -3.21
N ASP A 62 4.05 -2.48 -3.30
CA ASP A 62 4.15 -1.76 -4.59
C ASP A 62 5.37 -2.23 -5.38
N GLU A 63 6.53 -2.35 -4.74
CA GLU A 63 7.76 -2.81 -5.38
C GLU A 63 7.65 -4.26 -5.87
N ASN A 64 7.17 -5.16 -5.02
CA ASN A 64 7.20 -6.60 -5.30
C ASN A 64 6.06 -7.08 -6.21
N TYR A 65 4.92 -6.38 -6.25
CA TYR A 65 3.76 -6.79 -7.06
C TYR A 65 3.49 -5.86 -8.23
N PHE A 66 3.73 -4.56 -8.05
CA PHE A 66 3.36 -3.53 -9.02
C PHE A 66 4.58 -2.83 -9.64
N ALA A 67 5.80 -3.27 -9.31
CA ALA A 67 7.04 -2.69 -9.80
C ALA A 67 7.11 -1.17 -9.58
N GLY A 68 6.59 -0.69 -8.45
CA GLY A 68 6.55 0.74 -8.13
C GLY A 68 5.51 1.53 -8.93
N SER A 69 4.55 0.88 -9.58
CA SER A 69 3.56 1.59 -10.41
C SER A 69 2.53 2.36 -9.57
N LEU A 70 2.22 1.93 -8.34
CA LEU A 70 1.25 2.63 -7.49
C LEU A 70 1.79 4.01 -7.09
N ARG A 71 3.03 4.08 -6.57
CA ARG A 71 3.66 5.37 -6.23
C ARG A 71 3.83 6.28 -7.44
N ASN A 72 4.12 5.72 -8.62
CA ASN A 72 4.26 6.48 -9.86
C ASN A 72 2.91 7.03 -10.38
N CYS A 73 1.79 6.41 -10.00
CA CYS A 73 0.46 6.91 -10.34
C CYS A 73 -0.03 7.98 -9.36
N LEU A 74 0.26 7.83 -8.07
CA LEU A 74 -0.26 8.69 -7.01
C LEU A 74 0.65 9.88 -6.69
N GLY A 75 1.97 9.75 -6.85
CA GLY A 75 2.92 10.71 -6.26
C GLY A 75 3.03 10.55 -4.73
N ARG A 76 4.18 10.94 -4.17
CA ARG A 76 4.55 10.62 -2.76
C ARG A 76 3.63 11.24 -1.70
N ASP A 77 3.01 12.38 -1.98
CA ASP A 77 2.23 13.15 -0.99
C ASP A 77 0.71 13.00 -1.14
N GLN A 78 0.26 12.11 -2.02
CA GLN A 78 -1.17 11.89 -2.25
C GLN A 78 -1.75 10.72 -1.48
N ILE A 79 -0.97 10.00 -0.66
CA ILE A 79 -1.48 8.91 0.15
C ILE A 79 -1.01 9.02 1.60
N THR A 80 -1.95 8.88 2.54
CA THR A 80 -1.68 8.87 3.98
C THR A 80 -2.05 7.52 4.60
N PHE A 81 -1.42 7.21 5.73
CA PHE A 81 -1.61 5.94 6.44
C PHE A 81 -2.05 6.21 7.88
N ARG A 82 -3.00 5.43 8.39
CA ARG A 82 -3.55 5.64 9.72
C ARG A 82 -3.99 4.34 10.37
N LEU A 83 -3.83 4.27 11.69
CA LEU A 83 -4.45 3.22 12.51
C LEU A 83 -5.83 3.65 13.02
N SER A 84 -6.82 2.79 12.81
CA SER A 84 -8.22 3.08 13.06
C SER A 84 -8.70 2.44 14.35
N ARG A 85 -8.71 3.22 15.44
CA ARG A 85 -9.13 2.74 16.78
C ARG A 85 -10.58 2.27 16.89
N ARG A 86 -11.46 2.66 15.96
CA ARG A 86 -12.91 2.44 16.03
C ARG A 86 -13.46 1.66 14.84
N MET A 87 -12.60 1.18 13.93
CA MET A 87 -13.05 0.41 12.78
C MET A 87 -13.25 -1.04 13.20
N THR A 88 -14.50 -1.48 13.25
CA THR A 88 -14.88 -2.82 13.73
C THR A 88 -15.61 -3.66 12.69
N LYS A 89 -16.08 -3.03 11.60
CA LYS A 89 -16.81 -3.71 10.51
C LYS A 89 -15.90 -4.27 9.41
N ALA A 90 -14.64 -3.85 9.36
CA ALA A 90 -13.65 -4.26 8.36
C ALA A 90 -12.26 -4.20 8.98
N GLY A 91 -11.33 -5.02 8.48
CA GLY A 91 -9.92 -4.99 8.90
C GLY A 91 -9.08 -3.90 8.20
N GLY A 92 -9.66 -3.16 7.25
CA GLY A 92 -8.96 -2.13 6.48
C GLY A 92 -9.92 -1.35 5.59
N LYS A 93 -9.57 -0.11 5.25
CA LYS A 93 -10.31 0.75 4.32
C LYS A 93 -9.37 1.64 3.51
N THR A 94 -9.59 1.67 2.19
CA THR A 94 -9.05 2.69 1.29
C THR A 94 -10.08 3.78 1.07
N THR A 95 -9.67 5.05 1.16
CA THR A 95 -10.55 6.20 0.94
C THR A 95 -9.93 7.15 -0.07
N ARG A 96 -10.72 7.64 -1.02
CA ARG A 96 -10.35 8.73 -1.93
C ARG A 96 -11.06 9.99 -1.50
N TRP A 97 -10.30 11.05 -1.28
CA TRP A 97 -10.77 12.38 -0.97
C TRP A 97 -10.60 13.29 -2.17
N SER A 98 -11.60 14.12 -2.43
CA SER A 98 -11.54 15.15 -3.46
C SER A 98 -12.39 16.33 -3.00
N ASP A 99 -11.85 17.54 -3.08
CA ASP A 99 -12.60 18.76 -2.87
C ASP A 99 -12.92 19.36 -4.24
N PRO A 100 -14.18 19.35 -4.70
CA PRO A 100 -14.52 19.92 -6.01
C PRO A 100 -14.44 21.46 -6.02
N ARG A 101 -14.43 22.13 -4.86
CA ARG A 101 -14.39 23.60 -4.75
C ARG A 101 -12.97 24.14 -4.80
N ARG A 102 -12.00 23.37 -4.32
CA ARG A 102 -10.57 23.67 -4.46
C ARG A 102 -10.07 22.86 -5.66
N LYS A 103 -9.42 23.47 -6.66
CA LYS A 103 -8.78 22.75 -7.78
C LYS A 103 -7.55 21.94 -7.32
N ARG A 104 -7.68 21.19 -6.22
CA ARG A 104 -6.65 20.34 -5.64
C ARG A 104 -6.80 18.94 -6.23
N GLU A 105 -5.67 18.31 -6.50
CA GLU A 105 -5.68 16.91 -6.88
C GLU A 105 -6.27 16.04 -5.77
N PRO A 106 -6.94 14.94 -6.11
CA PRO A 106 -7.42 13.98 -5.13
C PRO A 106 -6.28 13.47 -4.25
N TRP A 107 -6.59 13.12 -3.01
CA TRP A 107 -5.67 12.41 -2.13
C TRP A 107 -6.35 11.19 -1.54
N TYR A 108 -5.56 10.28 -0.98
CA TYR A 108 -5.97 8.93 -0.63
C TYR A 108 -5.55 8.62 0.81
N GLU A 109 -6.29 7.76 1.48
CA GLU A 109 -5.94 7.23 2.81
C GLU A 109 -6.06 5.71 2.79
N ILE A 110 -5.09 5.01 3.38
CA ILE A 110 -5.22 3.64 3.82
C ILE A 110 -5.31 3.64 5.35
N ALA A 111 -6.44 3.16 5.86
CA ALA A 111 -6.68 2.98 7.28
C ALA A 111 -6.79 1.48 7.60
N VAL A 112 -6.08 1.05 8.65
CA VAL A 112 -6.13 -0.32 9.18
C VAL A 112 -6.63 -0.27 10.62
#